data_AF-A0A087UWX1-F1
#
_entry.id   AF-A0A087UWX1-F1
#
_cell.length_a   1.000
_cell.length_b   1.000
_cell.length_c   1.000
_cell.angle_alpha   90.00
_cell.angle_beta   90.00
_cell.angle_gamma   90.00
#
_symmetry.space_group_name_H-M   'P 1'
#
loop_
_entity.id
_entity.type
_entity.pdbx_description
1 polymer ?
#
loop_
_entity_poly.entity_id
_entity_poly.type
_entity_poly.pdbx_seq_one_letter_code
_entity_poly.pdbx_strand_id
1 'polypeptide(L)' 'DFSSSVADTQGPTFLNEPPSDVTFLNTYGTIIPCSATGHPSPTIKWRTEDGTEVLNVPGLRHVRWDGSLDFPPFSQEDF' A
#
# COMPACT_ATOMS: atom_id res chain seq x y z
N ASP A 1 -34.02 -21.74 -17.48
CA ASP A 1 -32.81 -21.58 -16.67
C ASP A 1 -32.36 -20.13 -16.61
N PHE A 2 -32.65 -19.44 -15.51
CA PHE A 2 -32.04 -18.14 -15.20
C PHE A 2 -31.19 -18.32 -13.95
N SER A 3 -29.94 -18.74 -14.15
CA SER A 3 -28.91 -18.58 -13.13
C SER A 3 -27.75 -17.86 -13.80
N SER A 4 -27.96 -16.58 -14.14
CA SER A 4 -26.82 -15.69 -14.27
C SER A 4 -26.20 -15.63 -12.88
N SER A 5 -25.05 -16.25 -12.70
CA SER A 5 -24.22 -16.05 -11.53
C SER A 5 -23.94 -14.56 -11.43
N VAL A 6 -24.68 -13.84 -10.59
CA VAL A 6 -24.17 -12.59 -10.04
C VAL A 6 -22.88 -13.03 -9.35
N ALA A 7 -21.73 -12.72 -9.95
CA ALA A 7 -20.47 -12.89 -9.25
C ALA A 7 -20.66 -12.17 -7.92
N ASP A 8 -20.54 -12.88 -6.81
CA ASP A 8 -20.76 -12.33 -5.47
C ASP A 8 -19.72 -11.21 -5.26
N THR A 9 -20.12 -9.97 -5.54
CA THR A 9 -19.24 -8.83 -5.49
C THR A 9 -19.13 -8.36 -4.05
N GLN A 10 -17.90 -8.33 -3.55
CA GLN A 10 -17.61 -7.93 -2.18
C GLN A 10 -16.66 -6.73 -2.23
N GLY A 11 -17.08 -5.62 -1.63
CA GLY A 11 -16.25 -4.43 -1.53
C GLY A 11 -14.95 -4.68 -0.74
N PRO A 12 -13.93 -3.84 -0.93
CA PRO A 12 -12.67 -3.98 -0.21
C PRO A 12 -12.88 -3.82 1.31
N THR A 13 -12.33 -4.75 2.08
CA THR A 13 -12.22 -4.67 3.54
C THR A 13 -10.76 -4.78 3.92
N PHE A 14 -10.26 -3.87 4.76
CA PHE A 14 -8.88 -3.94 5.22
C PHE A 14 -8.66 -5.18 6.09
N LEU A 15 -7.58 -5.91 5.78
CA LEU A 15 -7.04 -6.95 6.65
C LEU A 15 -5.91 -6.36 7.51
N ASN A 16 -5.12 -5.46 6.94
CA ASN A 16 -4.12 -4.67 7.64
C ASN A 16 -4.25 -3.21 7.24
N GLU A 17 -4.58 -2.37 8.21
CA GLU A 17 -4.56 -0.92 8.06
C GLU A 17 -3.18 -0.39 8.46
N PRO A 18 -2.65 0.61 7.75
CA PRO A 18 -1.40 1.25 8.13
C PRO A 18 -1.58 2.07 9.42
N PRO A 19 -0.55 2.15 10.28
CA PRO A 19 -0.58 3.04 11.45
C PRO A 19 -0.79 4.50 11.07
N SER A 20 -1.44 5.28 11.94
CA SER A 20 -1.61 6.73 11.74
C SER A 20 -0.28 7.46 11.72
N ASP A 21 0.70 6.97 12.48
CA ASP A 21 2.01 7.57 12.65
C ASP A 21 3.09 6.51 12.54
N VAL A 22 4.12 6.79 11.73
CA VAL A 22 5.27 5.91 11.52
C VAL A 22 6.54 6.72 11.72
N THR A 23 7.33 6.37 12.75
CA THR A 23 8.64 6.96 13.00
C THR A 23 9.70 5.88 12.88
N PHE A 24 10.75 6.16 12.09
CA PHE A 24 11.83 5.22 11.84
C PHE A 24 13.15 5.97 11.61
N LEU A 25 14.26 5.27 11.75
CA LEU A 25 15.59 5.79 11.45
C LEU A 25 15.90 5.56 9.97
N ASN A 26 16.47 6.56 9.31
CA ASN A 26 16.88 6.45 7.90
C ASN A 26 17.91 5.32 7.67
N THR A 27 18.69 4.95 8.68
CA THR A 27 19.67 3.85 8.61
C THR A 27 19.03 2.45 8.61
N TYR A 28 17.80 2.31 9.08
CA TYR A 28 17.08 1.04 9.13
C TYR A 28 15.94 0.95 8.12
N GLY A 29 15.35 2.09 7.75
CA GLY A 29 14.15 2.11 6.92
C GLY A 29 12.91 1.61 7.66
N THR A 30 11.83 1.38 6.94
CA THR A 30 10.58 0.79 7.45
C THR A 30 9.72 0.21 6.34
N ILE A 31 8.84 -0.72 6.69
CA ILE A 31 7.77 -1.22 5.82
C ILE A 31 6.44 -0.94 6.50
N ILE A 32 5.55 -0.25 5.80
CA ILE A 32 4.21 0.09 6.25
C ILE A 32 3.23 -0.89 5.59
N PRO A 33 2.72 -1.90 6.31
CA PRO A 33 1.85 -2.92 5.73
C PRO A 33 0.48 -2.33 5.39
N CYS A 34 -0.07 -2.74 4.25
CA CYS A 34 -1.45 -2.46 3.88
C CYS A 34 -1.99 -3.60 3.01
N SER A 35 -3.09 -4.21 3.42
CA SER A 35 -3.70 -5.32 2.69
C SER A 35 -5.22 -5.28 2.83
N ALA A 36 -5.93 -5.74 1.81
CA ALA A 36 -7.39 -5.78 1.78
C ALA A 36 -7.88 -7.05 1.08
N THR A 37 -9.10 -7.47 1.43
CA THR A 37 -9.83 -8.56 0.79
C THR A 37 -11.09 -8.03 0.11
N GLY A 38 -11.59 -8.72 -0.90
CA GLY A 38 -12.77 -8.34 -1.67
C GLY A 38 -12.89 -9.19 -2.94
N HIS A 39 -14.01 -9.05 -3.66
CA HIS A 39 -14.23 -9.72 -4.93
C HIS A 39 -14.80 -8.76 -5.98
N PRO A 40 -14.09 -8.51 -7.10
CA PRO A 40 -12.73 -8.98 -7.43
C PRO A 40 -11.67 -8.53 -6.41
N SER A 41 -10.52 -9.22 -6.39
CA SER A 41 -9.42 -8.90 -5.46
C SER A 41 -9.03 -7.43 -5.56
N PRO A 42 -8.95 -6.70 -4.43
CA PRO A 42 -8.70 -5.27 -4.45
C PRO A 42 -7.25 -4.96 -4.80
N THR A 43 -7.03 -3.76 -5.34
CA THR A 43 -5.69 -3.19 -5.57
C THR A 43 -5.45 -2.09 -4.54
N ILE A 44 -4.30 -2.13 -3.87
CA ILE A 44 -3.88 -1.10 -2.92
C ILE A 44 -3.15 0.03 -3.66
N LYS A 45 -3.51 1.27 -3.36
CA LYS A 45 -2.85 2.48 -3.88
C LYS A 45 -2.57 3.44 -2.73
N TRP A 46 -1.35 3.96 -2.71
CA TRP A 46 -0.93 4.98 -1.76
C TRP A 46 -1.10 6.37 -2.36
N ARG A 47 -1.52 7.33 -1.53
CA ARG A 47 -1.68 8.73 -1.92
C ARG A 47 -1.07 9.63 -0.87
N THR A 48 -0.49 10.74 -1.30
CA THR A 48 -0.11 11.85 -0.43
C THR A 48 -1.36 12.59 0.05
N GLU A 49 -1.21 13.48 1.04
CA GLU A 49 -2.31 14.25 1.62
C GLU A 49 -3.07 15.09 0.59
N ASP A 50 -2.37 15.59 -0.43
CA ASP A 50 -2.94 16.33 -1.56
C ASP A 50 -3.68 15.43 -2.59
N GLY A 51 -3.70 14.11 -2.38
CA GLY A 51 -4.36 13.12 -3.24
C GLY A 51 -3.50 12.58 -4.39
N THR A 52 -2.26 13.06 -4.55
CA THR A 52 -1.34 12.58 -5.60
C THR A 52 -0.97 11.12 -5.37
N GLU A 53 -0.96 10.30 -6.43
CA GLU A 53 -0.59 8.89 -6.33
C GLU A 53 0.91 8.75 -6.00
N VAL A 54 1.21 7.98 -4.96
CA VAL A 54 2.58 7.70 -4.54
C VAL A 54 3.22 6.73 -5.53
N LEU A 55 4.29 7.18 -6.17
CA LEU A 55 5.10 6.39 -7.09
C LEU A 55 6.40 5.93 -6.43
N ASN A 56 7.01 4.93 -7.07
CA ASN A 56 8.33 4.43 -6.73
C ASN A 56 9.39 5.52 -6.95
N VAL A 57 10.27 5.68 -5.97
CA VAL A 57 11.47 6.51 -6.03
C VAL A 57 12.65 5.58 -5.77
N PRO A 58 13.51 5.32 -6.79
CA PRO A 58 14.65 4.43 -6.63
C PRO A 58 15.50 4.80 -5.42
N GLY A 59 15.77 3.82 -4.54
CA GLY A 59 16.62 4.00 -3.36
C GLY A 59 15.93 4.64 -2.15
N LEU A 60 14.71 5.14 -2.28
CA LEU A 60 14.04 5.87 -1.20
C LEU A 60 12.65 5.32 -0.84
N ARG A 61 11.85 4.94 -1.84
CA ARG A 61 10.46 4.55 -1.61
C ARG A 61 9.94 3.58 -2.67
N HIS A 62 9.28 2.52 -2.24
CA HIS A 62 8.67 1.52 -3.13
C HIS A 62 7.26 1.15 -2.68
N VAL A 63 6.31 1.17 -3.61
CA VAL A 63 5.00 0.52 -3.44
C VAL A 63 5.18 -0.96 -3.81
N ARG A 64 5.05 -1.83 -2.81
CA ARG A 64 5.27 -3.27 -2.96
C ARG A 64 4.06 -3.94 -3.63
N TRP A 65 4.31 -5.11 -4.23
CA TRP A 65 3.27 -5.93 -4.87
C TRP A 65 2.23 -6.46 -3.87
N ASP A 66 2.60 -6.57 -2.60
CA ASP A 66 1.72 -6.98 -1.50
C ASP A 66 0.83 -5.82 -0.97
N GLY A 67 1.00 -4.60 -1.50
CA GLY A 67 0.28 -3.40 -1.09
C GLY A 67 1.00 -2.54 -0.06
N SER A 68 2.09 -3.02 0.54
CA SER A 68 2.85 -2.28 1.56
C SER A 68 3.64 -1.12 0.95
N LEU A 69 3.89 -0.08 1.74
CA LEU A 69 4.80 1.03 1.39
C LEU A 69 6.14 0.84 2.09
N ASP A 70 7.19 0.71 1.29
CA ASP A 70 8.55 0.41 1.75
C ASP A 70 9.44 1.64 1.64
N PHE A 71 10.15 1.95 2.71
CA PHE A 71 11.21 2.93 2.77
C PHE A 71 12.50 2.19 3.15
N PRO A 72 13.32 1.76 2.19
CA PRO A 72 14.59 1.11 2.51
C PRO A 72 15.53 2.06 3.27
N PRO A 73 16.61 1.56 3.90
CA PRO A 73 17.67 2.41 4.40
C PRO A 73 18.19 3.38 3.35
N PHE A 74 18.34 4.66 3.72
CA PHE A 74 18.80 5.72 2.82
C PHE A 74 19.77 6.69 3.52
N SER A 75 20.64 7.33 2.75
CA SER A 75 21.61 8.30 3.25
C SER A 75 21.01 9.70 3.35
N GLN A 76 21.60 10.60 4.15
CA GLN A 76 21.15 12.00 4.21
C GLN A 76 21.32 12.75 2.88
N GLU A 77 22.22 12.28 2.01
CA GLU A 77 22.48 12.88 0.70
C GLU A 77 21.42 12.52 -0.35
N ASP A 78 20.55 11.55 -0.05
CA ASP A 78 19.45 11.11 -0.92
C ASP A 78 18.17 11.97 -0.76
N PHE A 79 18.25 13.08 -0.01
CA PHE A 79 17.13 13.97 0.35
C PHE A 79 17.23 15.37 -0.26
#